data_AF-A0A936SIS8-F1
#
_entry.id   AF-A0A936SIS8-F1
#
_cell.length_a   1.000
_cell.length_b   1.000
_cell.length_c   1.000
_cell.angle_alpha   90.00
_cell.angle_beta   90.00
_cell.angle_gamma   90.00
#
_symmetry.space_group_name_H-M   'P 1'
#
loop_
_entity.id
_entity.type
_entity.pdbx_description
1 polymer ?
#
loop_
_entity_poly.entity_id
_entity_poly.type
_entity_poly.pdbx_seq_one_letter_code
_entity_poly.pdbx_strand_id
1 'polypeptide(L)'
;MTTLPVPVDAIAASQRLMSALEQLRDELPFVDDILAAHRPTHSELEAAHTRSQHTIAAWRTALAQRWNAEVAGRRLYKRIVRELIAYYGSESAPEIQLLSRGGAEADSMPNELLADLRRLQAALAINSAAPVRAEHQAELDQSCVALGRAIEAANRCETQRRSAVLDQRMAGEAYRRIRTEARRKLRAHYGEHLPDLFGDLFAE
;
A
#
# COMPACT_ATOMS: atom_id res chain seq x y z
N MET A 1 27.46 2.03 -3.87
CA MET A 1 26.13 1.75 -3.27
C MET A 1 25.72 0.35 -3.68
N THR A 2 25.85 -0.64 -2.80
CA THR A 2 25.41 -2.02 -3.07
C THR A 2 23.89 -2.09 -3.03
N THR A 3 23.28 -2.30 -4.20
CA THR A 3 21.84 -2.52 -4.36
C THR A 3 21.42 -3.71 -3.48
N LEU A 4 20.36 -3.53 -2.68
CA LEU A 4 19.76 -4.66 -1.96
C LEU A 4 19.18 -5.61 -3.02
N PRO A 5 19.47 -6.92 -2.94
CA PRO A 5 18.86 -7.90 -3.83
C PRO A 5 17.34 -7.83 -3.73
N VAL A 6 16.65 -8.20 -4.81
CA VAL A 6 15.19 -8.27 -4.79
C VAL A 6 14.78 -9.19 -3.65
N PRO A 7 13.75 -8.87 -2.85
CA PRO A 7 13.45 -9.62 -1.63
C PRO A 7 13.22 -11.13 -1.82
N VAL A 8 12.68 -11.53 -2.98
CA VAL A 8 12.51 -12.94 -3.36
C VAL A 8 13.87 -13.62 -3.55
N ASP A 9 14.82 -12.94 -4.17
CA ASP A 9 16.18 -13.44 -4.37
C ASP A 9 16.93 -13.56 -3.05
N ALA A 10 16.70 -12.64 -2.11
CA ALA A 10 17.28 -12.68 -0.76
C ALA A 10 16.77 -13.89 0.05
N ILE A 11 15.47 -14.20 -0.02
CA ILE A 11 14.88 -15.37 0.63
C ILE A 11 15.47 -16.65 0.04
N ALA A 12 15.48 -16.77 -1.29
CA ALA A 12 16.04 -17.93 -1.98
C ALA A 12 17.55 -18.10 -1.72
N ALA A 13 18.31 -17.00 -1.68
CA ALA A 13 19.73 -17.02 -1.33
C ALA A 13 19.95 -17.44 0.13
N SER A 14 19.11 -16.96 1.06
CA SER A 14 19.17 -17.36 2.47
C SER A 14 18.91 -18.86 2.63
N GLN A 15 17.89 -19.39 1.95
CA GLN A 15 17.56 -20.81 2.01
C GLN A 15 18.69 -21.66 1.44
N ARG A 16 19.24 -21.28 0.27
CA ARG A 16 20.38 -21.98 -0.35
C ARG A 16 21.61 -22.01 0.57
N LEU A 17 21.94 -20.88 1.20
CA LEU A 17 23.07 -20.79 2.13
C LEU A 17 22.84 -21.67 3.37
N MET A 18 21.65 -21.64 3.96
CA MET A 18 21.33 -22.49 5.11
C MET A 18 21.42 -23.98 4.76
N SER A 19 20.86 -24.40 3.62
CA SER A 19 20.95 -25.80 3.18
C SER A 19 22.39 -26.25 2.91
N ALA A 20 23.22 -25.40 2.32
CA ALA A 20 24.64 -25.70 2.11
C ALA A 20 25.40 -25.84 3.43
N LEU A 21 25.13 -24.97 4.41
CA LEU A 21 25.70 -25.06 5.75
C LEU A 21 25.24 -26.34 6.47
N GLU A 22 23.98 -26.73 6.34
CA GLU A 22 23.45 -27.97 6.92
C GLU A 22 24.10 -29.23 6.32
N GLN A 23 24.43 -29.21 5.03
CA GLN A 23 25.16 -30.32 4.38
C GLN A 23 26.60 -30.47 4.90
N LEU A 24 27.23 -29.35 5.28
CA LEU A 24 28.61 -29.31 5.77
C LEU A 24 28.70 -29.32 7.29
N ARG A 25 27.63 -29.76 7.96
CA ARG A 25 27.51 -29.65 9.41
C ARG A 25 28.61 -30.40 10.16
N ASP A 26 29.01 -31.56 9.63
CA ASP A 26 30.04 -32.41 10.25
C ASP A 26 31.48 -31.91 9.96
N GLU A 27 31.64 -31.04 8.96
CA GLU A 27 32.95 -30.51 8.53
C GLU A 27 33.27 -29.16 9.19
N LEU A 28 32.24 -28.41 9.60
CA LEU A 28 32.35 -27.04 10.05
C LEU A 28 32.08 -26.89 11.56
N PRO A 29 33.11 -26.61 12.39
CA PRO A 29 32.95 -26.60 13.85
C PRO A 29 32.09 -25.43 14.40
N PHE A 30 31.83 -24.40 13.59
CA PHE A 30 31.06 -23.20 13.97
C PHE A 30 29.72 -23.08 13.21
N VAL A 31 29.35 -24.10 12.45
CA VAL A 31 28.17 -24.07 11.57
C VAL A 31 26.87 -23.88 12.33
N ASP A 32 26.74 -24.49 13.50
CA ASP A 32 25.54 -24.43 14.33
C ASP A 32 25.29 -23.00 14.84
N ASP A 33 26.35 -22.24 15.14
CA ASP A 33 26.24 -20.83 15.50
C ASP A 33 25.78 -19.97 14.32
N ILE A 34 26.27 -20.26 13.10
CA ILE A 34 25.84 -19.56 11.89
C ILE A 34 24.37 -19.87 11.61
N LEU A 35 23.98 -21.15 11.67
CA LEU A 35 22.60 -21.59 11.46
C LEU A 35 21.65 -21.02 12.52
N ALA A 36 22.07 -20.95 13.78
CA ALA A 36 21.29 -20.32 14.86
C ALA A 36 21.03 -18.83 14.63
N ALA A 37 21.96 -18.10 13.99
CA ALA A 37 21.74 -16.70 13.61
C ALA A 37 20.92 -16.55 12.30
N HIS A 38 21.11 -17.47 11.34
CA HIS A 38 20.45 -17.42 10.04
C HIS A 38 18.97 -17.81 10.09
N ARG A 39 18.60 -18.86 10.84
CA ARG A 39 17.20 -19.32 10.94
C ARG A 39 16.20 -18.23 11.37
N PRO A 40 16.41 -17.49 12.48
CA PRO A 40 15.47 -16.43 12.88
C PRO A 40 15.44 -15.29 11.86
N THR A 41 16.60 -14.88 11.33
CA THR A 41 16.67 -13.81 10.32
C THR A 41 15.99 -14.20 9.02
N HIS A 42 16.08 -15.47 8.61
CA HIS A 42 15.37 -16.00 7.45
C HIS A 42 13.85 -15.95 7.66
N SER A 43 13.38 -16.41 8.81
CA SER A 43 11.96 -16.34 9.19
C SER A 43 11.44 -14.89 9.20
N GLU A 44 12.23 -13.94 9.73
CA GLU A 44 11.90 -12.52 9.69
C GLU A 44 11.84 -11.97 8.26
N LEU A 45 12.76 -12.38 7.39
CA LEU A 45 12.79 -11.99 5.97
C LEU A 45 11.54 -12.49 5.23
N GLU A 46 11.16 -13.75 5.42
CA GLU A 46 9.94 -14.34 4.85
C GLU A 46 8.66 -13.68 5.38
N ALA A 47 8.59 -13.45 6.70
CA ALA A 47 7.46 -12.79 7.33
C ALA A 47 7.31 -11.34 6.84
N ALA A 48 8.41 -10.59 6.75
CA ALA A 48 8.42 -9.22 6.25
C ALA A 48 8.03 -9.17 4.77
N HIS A 49 8.51 -10.09 3.94
CA HIS A 49 8.11 -10.18 2.53
C HIS A 49 6.63 -10.49 2.38
N THR A 50 6.12 -11.50 3.09
CA THR A 50 4.71 -11.90 3.05
C THR A 50 3.80 -10.75 3.50
N ARG A 51 4.16 -10.07 4.59
CA ARG A 51 3.44 -8.89 5.08
C ARG A 51 3.45 -7.75 4.06
N SER A 52 4.58 -7.49 3.41
CA SER A 52 4.69 -6.49 2.35
C SER A 52 3.78 -6.81 1.17
N GLN A 53 3.75 -8.06 0.69
CA GLN A 53 2.85 -8.48 -0.38
C GLN A 53 1.37 -8.31 0.01
N HIS A 54 1.00 -8.73 1.22
CA HIS A 54 -0.35 -8.60 1.73
C HIS A 54 -0.78 -7.13 1.83
N THR A 55 0.06 -6.27 2.39
CA THR A 55 -0.25 -4.83 2.54
C THR A 55 -0.31 -4.10 1.20
N ILE A 56 0.52 -4.47 0.22
CA ILE A 56 0.44 -3.93 -1.15
C ILE A 56 -0.87 -4.35 -1.82
N ALA A 57 -1.27 -5.62 -1.68
CA ALA A 57 -2.55 -6.10 -2.22
C ALA A 57 -3.73 -5.37 -1.58
N ALA A 58 -3.75 -5.24 -0.25
CA ALA A 58 -4.78 -4.51 0.49
C ALA A 58 -4.85 -3.03 0.06
N TRP A 59 -3.69 -2.38 -0.10
CA TRP A 59 -3.61 -1.01 -0.58
C TRP A 59 -4.16 -0.83 -1.99
N ARG A 60 -3.84 -1.73 -2.93
CA ARG A 60 -4.39 -1.72 -4.29
C ARG A 60 -5.91 -1.87 -4.28
N THR A 61 -6.43 -2.79 -3.47
CA THR A 61 -7.88 -2.98 -3.30
C THR A 61 -8.54 -1.72 -2.72
N ALA A 62 -7.96 -1.11 -1.69
CA ALA A 62 -8.48 0.11 -1.09
C ALA A 62 -8.47 1.29 -2.07
N LEU A 63 -7.43 1.42 -2.91
CA LEU A 63 -7.39 2.43 -3.97
C LEU A 63 -8.47 2.21 -5.02
N ALA A 64 -8.68 0.97 -5.47
CA ALA A 64 -9.74 0.65 -6.43
C ALA A 64 -11.13 0.96 -5.86
N GLN A 65 -11.37 0.64 -4.58
CA GLN A 65 -12.61 0.98 -3.89
C GLN A 65 -12.81 2.50 -3.79
N ARG A 66 -11.75 3.25 -3.44
CA ARG A 66 -11.79 4.72 -3.40
C ARG A 66 -12.12 5.30 -4.77
N TRP A 67 -11.45 4.84 -5.82
CA TRP A 67 -11.73 5.25 -7.19
C TRP A 67 -13.19 5.00 -7.58
N ASN A 68 -13.73 3.82 -7.28
CA ASN A 68 -15.12 3.50 -7.57
C ASN A 68 -16.09 4.43 -6.83
N ALA A 69 -15.82 4.72 -5.55
CA ALA A 69 -16.62 5.66 -4.76
C ALA A 69 -16.50 7.10 -5.30
N GLU A 70 -15.33 7.53 -5.75
CA GLU A 70 -15.11 8.83 -6.38
C GLU A 70 -15.91 8.95 -7.69
N VAL A 71 -15.85 7.95 -8.56
CA VAL A 71 -16.60 7.93 -9.83
C VAL A 71 -18.11 7.96 -9.56
N ALA A 72 -18.60 7.15 -8.62
CA ALA A 72 -20.01 7.14 -8.22
C ALA A 72 -20.43 8.52 -7.67
N GLY A 73 -19.65 9.08 -6.75
CA GLY A 73 -19.89 10.41 -6.17
C GLY A 73 -19.92 11.52 -7.20
N ARG A 74 -18.97 11.56 -8.14
CA ARG A 74 -18.96 12.57 -9.22
C ARG A 74 -20.16 12.46 -10.14
N ARG A 75 -20.57 11.22 -10.48
CA ARG A 75 -21.76 10.99 -11.31
C ARG A 75 -23.02 11.47 -10.59
N LEU A 76 -23.14 11.16 -9.30
CA LEU A 76 -24.25 11.61 -8.47
C LEU A 76 -24.30 13.14 -8.37
N TYR A 77 -23.18 13.78 -8.03
CA TYR A 77 -23.05 15.23 -7.96
C TYR A 77 -23.48 15.89 -9.27
N LYS A 78 -22.91 15.46 -10.41
CA LYS A 78 -23.24 16.02 -11.73
C LYS A 78 -24.71 15.85 -12.10
N ARG A 79 -25.30 14.69 -11.78
CA ARG A 79 -26.71 14.42 -12.05
C ARG A 79 -27.60 15.40 -11.27
N ILE A 80 -27.42 15.48 -9.96
CA ILE A 80 -28.24 16.35 -9.11
C ILE A 80 -28.04 17.82 -9.49
N VAL A 81 -26.81 18.27 -9.70
CA VAL A 81 -26.55 19.67 -10.10
C VAL A 81 -27.23 20.01 -11.43
N ARG A 82 -27.23 19.11 -12.42
CA ARG A 82 -27.97 19.31 -13.68
C ARG A 82 -29.48 19.43 -13.48
N GLU A 83 -30.05 18.62 -12.59
CA GLU A 83 -31.47 18.72 -12.26
C GLU A 83 -31.80 20.04 -11.56
N LEU A 84 -30.95 20.50 -10.65
CA LEU A 84 -31.09 21.81 -10.01
C LEU A 84 -30.95 22.94 -11.03
N ILE A 85 -30.00 22.88 -11.96
CA ILE A 85 -29.85 23.86 -13.05
C ILE A 85 -31.11 23.91 -13.90
N ALA A 86 -31.67 22.75 -14.26
CA ALA A 86 -32.91 22.68 -15.02
C ALA A 86 -34.10 23.31 -14.25
N TYR A 87 -34.11 23.19 -12.92
CA TYR A 87 -35.13 23.78 -12.06
C TYR A 87 -34.97 25.30 -11.88
N TYR A 88 -33.76 25.78 -11.59
CA TYR A 88 -33.46 27.20 -11.40
C TYR A 88 -33.25 27.97 -12.71
N GLY A 89 -33.20 27.27 -13.84
CA GLY A 89 -33.15 27.84 -15.20
C GLY A 89 -31.76 28.22 -15.70
N SER A 90 -30.71 28.21 -14.87
CA SER A 90 -29.35 28.55 -15.31
C SER A 90 -28.27 28.06 -14.34
N GLU A 91 -27.07 27.78 -14.86
CA GLU A 91 -25.85 27.57 -14.08
C GLU A 91 -25.44 28.82 -13.29
N SER A 92 -25.85 30.00 -13.74
CA SER A 92 -25.58 31.28 -13.10
C SER A 92 -26.57 31.62 -11.98
N ALA A 93 -27.55 30.75 -11.70
CA ALA A 93 -28.48 30.97 -10.60
C ALA A 93 -27.72 31.04 -9.26
N PRO A 94 -28.01 32.01 -8.36
CA PRO A 94 -27.29 32.15 -7.09
C PRO A 94 -27.25 30.86 -6.26
N GLU A 95 -28.35 30.10 -6.26
CA GLU A 95 -28.48 28.82 -5.59
C GLU A 95 -27.50 27.78 -6.15
N ILE A 96 -27.23 27.80 -7.46
CA ILE A 96 -26.28 26.90 -8.11
C ILE A 96 -24.84 27.34 -7.85
N GLN A 97 -24.55 28.65 -7.91
CA GLN A 97 -23.21 29.19 -7.67
C GLN A 97 -22.72 28.97 -6.23
N LEU A 98 -23.62 28.84 -5.26
CA LEU A 98 -23.28 28.46 -3.89
C LEU A 98 -22.86 26.99 -3.74
N LEU A 99 -23.28 26.13 -4.68
CA LEU A 99 -23.03 24.69 -4.65
C LEU A 99 -21.91 24.26 -5.59
N SER A 100 -21.78 24.95 -6.72
CA SER A 100 -20.83 24.65 -7.77
C SER A 100 -19.63 25.60 -7.75
N ARG A 101 -18.45 25.02 -7.96
CA ARG A 101 -17.17 25.68 -8.20
C ARG A 101 -16.91 25.93 -9.69
N GLY A 102 -17.95 25.99 -10.52
CA GLY A 102 -17.84 26.41 -11.93
C GLY A 102 -17.04 25.44 -12.81
N GLY A 103 -17.11 24.14 -12.55
CA GLY A 103 -16.45 23.10 -13.36
C GLY A 103 -15.16 22.55 -12.75
N ALA A 104 -14.59 23.20 -11.74
CA ALA A 104 -13.41 22.72 -11.00
C ALA A 104 -13.64 21.38 -10.25
N GLU A 105 -14.90 20.96 -10.13
CA GLU A 105 -15.31 19.67 -9.56
C GLU A 105 -14.81 18.47 -10.38
N ALA A 106 -14.47 18.69 -11.66
CA ALA A 106 -13.90 17.67 -12.53
C ALA A 106 -12.54 17.19 -12.03
N ASP A 107 -11.71 18.10 -11.51
CA ASP A 107 -10.32 17.83 -11.10
C ASP A 107 -10.16 17.71 -9.59
N SER A 108 -11.26 17.69 -8.86
CA SER A 108 -11.23 17.71 -7.40
C SER A 108 -10.56 16.50 -6.78
N MET A 109 -9.80 16.73 -5.72
CA MET A 109 -9.26 15.67 -4.89
C MET A 109 -10.40 14.94 -4.15
N PRO A 110 -10.19 13.70 -3.66
CA PRO A 110 -11.27 12.90 -3.06
C PRO A 110 -11.96 13.57 -1.86
N ASN A 111 -11.18 14.28 -1.02
CA ASN A 111 -11.72 15.03 0.12
C ASN A 111 -12.54 16.25 -0.30
N GLU A 112 -12.15 16.90 -1.40
CA GLU A 112 -12.89 18.05 -1.94
C GLU A 112 -14.22 17.59 -2.53
N LEU A 113 -14.22 16.46 -3.27
CA LEU A 113 -15.45 15.84 -3.74
C LEU A 113 -16.38 15.46 -2.59
N LEU A 114 -15.85 14.89 -1.49
CA LEU A 114 -16.64 14.58 -0.31
C LEU A 114 -17.24 15.85 0.33
N ALA A 115 -16.48 16.93 0.39
CA ALA A 115 -16.97 18.23 0.88
C ALA A 115 -18.07 18.80 -0.01
N ASP A 116 -17.93 18.69 -1.34
CA ASP A 116 -18.94 19.15 -2.29
C ASP A 116 -20.23 18.32 -2.19
N LEU A 117 -20.13 16.99 -2.05
CA LEU A 117 -21.29 16.12 -1.83
C LEU A 117 -22.01 16.46 -0.52
N ARG A 118 -21.27 16.73 0.56
CA ARG A 118 -21.85 17.16 1.84
C ARG A 118 -22.49 18.55 1.76
N ARG A 119 -21.88 19.47 1.02
CA ARG A 119 -22.47 20.81 0.77
C ARG A 119 -23.79 20.67 0.01
N LEU A 120 -23.82 19.83 -1.02
CA LEU A 120 -25.02 19.52 -1.78
C LEU A 120 -26.10 18.88 -0.90
N GLN A 121 -25.73 17.89 -0.08
CA GLN A 121 -26.64 17.23 0.86
C GLN A 121 -27.24 18.22 1.87
N ALA A 122 -26.43 19.14 2.41
CA ALA A 122 -26.90 20.16 3.34
C ALA A 122 -27.83 21.18 2.66
N ALA A 123 -27.51 21.60 1.44
CA ALA A 123 -28.33 22.55 0.70
C ALA A 123 -29.72 21.98 0.34
N LEU A 124 -29.78 20.71 -0.05
CA LEU A 124 -31.04 20.02 -0.32
C LEU A 124 -31.87 19.82 0.95
N ALA A 125 -31.22 19.62 2.11
CA ALA A 125 -31.93 19.49 3.39
C ALA A 125 -32.55 20.81 3.85
N ILE A 126 -31.93 21.95 3.54
CA ILE A 126 -32.40 23.28 3.93
C ILE A 126 -33.48 23.79 2.95
N ASN A 127 -33.33 23.51 1.66
CA ASN A 127 -34.15 24.10 0.63
C ASN A 127 -35.35 23.21 0.26
N SER A 128 -36.45 23.40 0.99
CA SER A 128 -37.71 22.68 0.78
C SER A 128 -38.42 23.00 -0.54
N ALA A 129 -37.99 24.05 -1.26
CA ALA A 129 -38.56 24.45 -2.54
C ALA A 129 -37.91 23.71 -3.74
N ALA A 130 -36.68 23.22 -3.58
CA ALA A 130 -36.02 22.46 -4.64
C ALA A 130 -36.76 21.15 -4.91
N PRO A 131 -36.68 20.58 -6.14
CA PRO A 131 -37.28 19.29 -6.47
C PRO A 131 -36.46 18.15 -5.84
N VAL A 132 -36.42 18.11 -4.51
CA VAL A 132 -35.67 17.12 -3.74
C VAL A 132 -36.50 15.86 -3.65
N ARG A 133 -36.15 14.86 -4.46
CA ARG A 133 -36.65 13.50 -4.25
C ARG A 133 -35.98 12.94 -2.99
N ALA A 134 -36.76 12.34 -2.09
CA ALA A 134 -36.22 11.69 -0.89
C ALA A 134 -35.10 10.67 -1.22
N GLU A 135 -35.19 10.06 -2.41
CA GLU A 135 -34.18 9.17 -2.99
C GLU A 135 -32.81 9.85 -3.15
N HIS A 136 -32.75 11.12 -3.57
CA HIS A 136 -31.48 11.84 -3.72
C HIS A 136 -30.78 12.07 -2.38
N GLN A 137 -31.55 12.30 -1.31
CA GLN A 137 -30.99 12.47 0.03
C GLN A 137 -30.35 11.17 0.53
N ALA A 138 -31.03 10.04 0.32
CA ALA A 138 -30.52 8.72 0.69
C ALA A 138 -29.28 8.33 -0.13
N GLU A 139 -29.30 8.57 -1.44
CA GLU A 139 -28.15 8.31 -2.32
C GLU A 139 -26.93 9.18 -1.97
N LEU A 140 -27.13 10.46 -1.65
CA LEU A 140 -26.07 11.35 -1.20
C LEU A 140 -25.47 10.88 0.13
N ASP A 141 -26.31 10.48 1.09
CA ASP A 141 -25.84 9.97 2.37
C ASP A 141 -24.99 8.71 2.19
N GLN A 142 -25.51 7.75 1.42
CA GLN A 142 -24.79 6.52 1.08
C GLN A 142 -23.46 6.83 0.37
N SER A 143 -23.45 7.73 -0.60
CA SER A 143 -22.25 8.10 -1.35
C SER A 143 -21.22 8.82 -0.46
N CYS A 144 -21.66 9.72 0.43
CA CYS A 144 -20.81 10.42 1.39
C CYS A 144 -20.14 9.42 2.36
N VAL A 145 -20.93 8.49 2.91
CA VAL A 145 -20.42 7.44 3.82
C VAL A 145 -19.45 6.52 3.08
N ALA A 146 -19.80 6.06 1.87
CA ALA A 146 -18.96 5.18 1.07
C ALA A 146 -17.63 5.85 0.71
N LEU A 147 -17.67 7.08 0.20
CA LEU A 147 -16.46 7.84 -0.17
C LEU A 147 -15.60 8.16 1.05
N GLY A 148 -16.21 8.60 2.16
CA GLY A 148 -15.48 8.86 3.41
C GLY A 148 -14.75 7.62 3.93
N ARG A 149 -15.45 6.48 4.02
CA ARG A 149 -14.84 5.20 4.44
C ARG A 149 -13.74 4.75 3.50
N ALA A 150 -13.92 4.90 2.19
CA ALA A 150 -12.93 4.49 1.20
C ALA A 150 -11.67 5.37 1.23
N ILE A 151 -11.81 6.68 1.45
CA ILE A 151 -10.68 7.60 1.66
C ILE A 151 -9.88 7.18 2.89
N GLU A 152 -10.56 6.97 4.02
CA GLU A 152 -9.88 6.57 5.25
C GLU A 152 -9.19 5.21 5.11
N ALA A 153 -9.84 4.23 4.48
CA ALA A 153 -9.27 2.91 4.23
C ALA A 153 -8.01 3.01 3.37
N ALA A 154 -8.07 3.77 2.25
CA ALA A 154 -6.91 3.98 1.39
C ALA A 154 -5.74 4.64 2.14
N ASN A 155 -6.01 5.65 2.98
CA ASN A 155 -4.98 6.31 3.78
C ASN A 155 -4.36 5.37 4.82
N ARG A 156 -5.18 4.58 5.53
CA ARG A 156 -4.68 3.58 6.49
C ARG A 156 -3.81 2.53 5.79
N CYS A 157 -4.25 2.00 4.66
CA CYS A 157 -3.50 1.02 3.90
C CYS A 157 -2.20 1.59 3.33
N GLU A 158 -2.17 2.86 2.91
CA GLU A 158 -0.94 3.52 2.47
C GLU A 158 0.08 3.62 3.61
N THR A 159 -0.36 4.00 4.82
CA THR A 159 0.51 4.02 6.01
C THR A 159 1.06 2.63 6.34
N GLN A 160 0.20 1.61 6.31
CA GLN A 160 0.61 0.21 6.54
C GLN A 160 1.60 -0.27 5.47
N ARG A 161 1.36 0.04 4.19
CA ARG A 161 2.25 -0.28 3.09
C ARG A 161 3.63 0.36 3.27
N ARG A 162 3.69 1.64 3.66
CA ARG A 162 4.95 2.33 3.93
C ARG A 162 5.73 1.64 5.05
N SER A 163 5.06 1.28 6.15
CA SER A 163 5.68 0.54 7.25
C SER A 163 6.21 -0.83 6.79
N ALA A 164 5.41 -1.61 6.07
CA ALA A 164 5.82 -2.94 5.62
C ALA A 164 6.99 -2.91 4.63
N VAL A 165 7.07 -1.89 3.77
CA VAL A 165 8.23 -1.67 2.89
C VAL A 165 9.50 -1.36 3.69
N LEU A 166 9.38 -0.60 4.79
CA LEU A 166 10.51 -0.33 5.68
C LEU A 166 10.94 -1.60 6.43
N ASP A 167 10.00 -2.36 7.00
CA ASP A 167 10.27 -3.64 7.67
C ASP A 167 11.00 -4.60 6.73
N GLN A 168 10.56 -4.70 5.48
CA GLN A 168 11.19 -5.54 4.47
C GLN A 168 12.62 -5.11 4.13
N ARG A 169 12.89 -3.79 4.08
CA ARG A 169 14.25 -3.27 3.89
C ARG A 169 15.13 -3.57 5.10
N MET A 170 14.61 -3.42 6.31
CA MET A 170 15.33 -3.73 7.54
C MET A 170 15.68 -5.22 7.63
N ALA A 171 14.74 -6.11 7.31
CA ALA A 171 14.98 -7.54 7.27
C ALA A 171 16.04 -7.92 6.21
N GLY A 172 15.99 -7.30 5.03
CA GLY A 172 17.01 -7.48 3.98
C GLY A 172 18.41 -7.03 4.42
N GLU A 173 18.50 -5.92 5.15
CA GLU A 173 19.76 -5.42 5.70
C GLU A 173 20.27 -6.31 6.85
N ALA A 174 19.38 -6.81 7.72
CA ALA A 174 19.74 -7.79 8.73
C ALA A 174 20.31 -9.07 8.10
N TYR A 175 19.64 -9.60 7.07
CA TYR A 175 20.12 -10.74 6.29
C TYR A 175 21.50 -10.47 5.66
N ARG A 176 21.70 -9.30 5.06
CA ARG A 176 23.00 -8.91 4.48
C ARG A 176 24.13 -8.95 5.52
N ARG A 177 23.88 -8.44 6.73
CA ARG A 177 24.88 -8.43 7.81
C ARG A 177 25.25 -9.83 8.24
N ILE A 178 24.26 -10.70 8.50
CA ILE A 178 24.54 -12.08 8.90
C ILE A 178 25.21 -12.89 7.78
N ARG A 179 24.82 -12.68 6.50
CA ARG A 179 25.47 -13.31 5.34
C ARG A 179 26.94 -12.89 5.23
N THR A 180 27.23 -11.62 5.49
CA THR A 180 28.60 -11.08 5.49
C THR A 180 29.43 -11.70 6.62
N GLU A 181 28.84 -11.84 7.80
CA GLU A 181 29.48 -12.49 8.95
C GLU A 181 29.76 -13.97 8.68
N ALA A 182 28.80 -14.70 8.12
CA ALA A 182 28.97 -16.10 7.72
C ALA A 182 30.09 -16.23 6.68
N ARG A 183 30.10 -15.38 5.65
CA ARG A 183 31.19 -15.34 4.66
C ARG A 183 32.56 -15.11 5.31
N ARG A 184 32.63 -14.21 6.30
CA ARG A 184 33.87 -13.93 7.04
C ARG A 184 34.37 -15.15 7.81
N LYS A 185 33.47 -15.83 8.53
CA LYS A 185 33.81 -17.05 9.28
C LYS A 185 34.25 -18.19 8.36
N LEU A 186 33.52 -18.41 7.26
CA LEU A 186 33.89 -19.42 6.27
C LEU A 186 35.23 -19.11 5.61
N ARG A 187 35.51 -17.84 5.28
CA ARG A 187 36.80 -17.41 4.73
C ARG A 187 37.95 -17.64 5.71
N ALA A 188 37.73 -17.41 7.00
CA ALA A 188 38.75 -17.66 8.02
C ALA A 188 39.08 -19.16 8.15
N HIS A 189 38.12 -20.05 7.85
CA HIS A 189 38.29 -21.49 7.94
C HIS A 189 38.89 -22.11 6.67
N TYR A 190 38.32 -21.82 5.49
CA TYR A 190 38.74 -22.40 4.22
C TYR A 190 39.81 -21.60 3.48
N GLY A 191 40.13 -20.38 3.92
CA GLY A 191 41.15 -19.54 3.31
C GLY A 191 40.89 -19.25 1.83
N GLU A 192 41.86 -19.56 0.98
CA GLU A 192 41.79 -19.36 -0.47
C GLU A 192 40.88 -20.37 -1.19
N HIS A 193 40.51 -21.48 -0.56
CA HIS A 193 39.62 -22.51 -1.15
C HIS A 193 38.13 -22.17 -1.01
N LEU A 194 37.78 -21.06 -0.34
CA LEU A 194 36.38 -20.64 -0.18
C LEU A 194 35.63 -20.45 -1.50
N PRO A 195 36.20 -19.80 -2.54
CA PRO A 195 35.49 -19.60 -3.81
C PRO A 195 35.19 -20.93 -4.52
N ASP A 196 36.08 -21.92 -4.41
CA ASP A 196 35.92 -23.23 -5.04
C ASP A 196 34.76 -24.03 -4.41
N LEU A 197 34.48 -23.80 -3.12
CA LEU A 197 33.46 -24.51 -2.36
C LEU A 197 32.13 -23.74 -2.24
N PHE A 198 32.16 -22.41 -2.24
CA PHE A 198 30.98 -21.57 -1.96
C PHE A 198 30.82 -20.36 -2.90
N GLY A 199 31.57 -20.28 -4.00
CA GLY A 199 31.56 -19.13 -4.92
C GLY A 199 30.14 -18.73 -5.36
N ASP A 200 29.32 -19.71 -5.72
CA ASP A 200 27.95 -19.49 -6.20
C ASP A 200 26.97 -19.00 -5.12
N LEU A 201 27.27 -19.25 -3.84
CA LEU A 201 26.43 -18.83 -2.71
C LEU A 201 26.69 -17.38 -2.28
N PHE A 202 27.86 -16.85 -2.64
CA PHE A 202 28.30 -15.50 -2.31
C PHE A 202 28.45 -14.57 -3.52
N ALA A 203 28.12 -15.03 -4.72
CA ALA A 203 27.98 -14.19 -5.91
C ALA A 203 26.92 -13.07 -5.66
N GLU A 204 27.21 -11.88 -6.19
CA GLU A 204 26.33 -10.70 -6.15
C GLU A 204 25.33 -10.69 -7.31
#